data_AF-A0A7S1EXZ8-F1
#
_entry.id   AF-A0A7S1EXZ8-F1
#
_cell.length_a   1.000
_cell.length_b   1.000
_cell.length_c   1.000
_cell.angle_alpha   90.00
_cell.angle_beta   90.00
_cell.angle_gamma   90.00
#
_symmetry.space_group_name_H-M   'P 1'
#
loop_
_entity.id
_entity.type
_entity.pdbx_description
1 polymer ?
#
loop_
_entity_poly.entity_id
_entity_poly.type
_entity_poly.pdbx_seq_one_letter_code
_entity_poly.pdbx_strand_id
1 'polypeptide(L)'
;MYFGGNPDDSFVEEPFTGTLLPSRFSCSSQGSHALIATAARGRQSDKGHVEAYALGVYMDASGTRQRTSKLGVQDFCSMLKASESGATLCLTFVKDINGKLLAQDLKESLERIASLHATVVDELLVHVPRVVRRGTVACLTLRPRFGEVEMSFCRSESICVVMPELCCGLIEIFFGDHRIVRGLLTSLLAMSGRGSTEERSKPAQEHPQQSSGVLCLAGGTEAVSWVKPSSAPVRNGLSFTLQCLEGFLYMRRPSARGSHSRWSSRYFELDSGVLRYRRAKNGAVHGRTELESARVVAEAPKLSPSGTFFVFRVMVGSSTIYHLASSDQHTAVEWTLTLSAACAFFNDVQLLDEQDSLRFQRCSTSMLEVEDSTSTRDPRKKREVLSRPSHSVRLVAPVLTTVVLAVLLAAFRGYARFCRSRTVSRSSTSLVALAGCPKTQALARLCRLAFASCGTLLSTIFTFVYLD
;
A
#
# COMPACT_ATOMS: atom_id res chain seq x y z
N MET A 1 10.21 11.55 4.50
CA MET A 1 10.45 10.35 5.35
C MET A 1 10.30 9.08 4.53
N TYR A 2 11.13 8.08 4.83
CA TYR A 2 11.19 6.80 4.13
C TYR A 2 10.64 5.71 5.05
N PHE A 3 9.55 5.03 4.64
CA PHE A 3 9.13 3.74 5.23
C PHE A 3 9.72 2.58 4.41
N GLY A 4 10.85 2.77 3.72
CA GLY A 4 11.54 1.62 3.16
C GLY A 4 12.20 0.91 4.30
N GLY A 5 11.44 -0.01 4.87
CA GLY A 5 11.90 -0.84 5.95
C GLY A 5 13.14 -1.58 5.49
N ASN A 6 14.12 -1.65 6.37
CA ASN A 6 15.01 -2.77 6.33
C ASN A 6 14.12 -4.03 6.29
N PRO A 7 14.35 -5.04 5.42
CA PRO A 7 13.56 -6.28 5.43
C PRO A 7 13.42 -6.92 6.83
N ASP A 8 14.30 -6.58 7.76
CA ASP A 8 14.26 -7.01 9.17
C ASP A 8 13.35 -6.16 10.09
N ASP A 9 12.72 -5.10 9.58
CA ASP A 9 11.86 -4.24 10.39
C ASP A 9 10.58 -4.99 10.76
N SER A 10 10.44 -5.28 12.06
CA SER A 10 9.22 -5.87 12.60
C SER A 10 8.08 -4.83 12.63
N PHE A 11 6.85 -5.29 12.42
CA PHE A 11 5.66 -4.44 12.45
C PHE A 11 4.73 -4.86 13.58
N VAL A 12 4.04 -3.88 14.16
CA VAL A 12 2.98 -4.06 15.15
C VAL A 12 1.66 -3.61 14.54
N GLU A 13 0.67 -4.48 14.55
CA GLU A 13 -0.68 -4.16 14.06
C GLU A 13 -1.46 -3.40 15.13
N GLU A 14 -1.96 -2.21 14.78
CA GLU A 14 -2.88 -1.45 15.63
C GLU A 14 -4.28 -2.09 15.55
N PRO A 15 -4.88 -2.52 16.67
CA PRO A 15 -6.03 -3.42 16.68
C PRO A 15 -7.34 -2.82 16.14
N PHE A 16 -7.58 -1.52 16.28
CA PHE A 16 -8.84 -0.91 15.86
C PHE A 16 -8.90 -0.66 14.36
N THR A 17 -7.76 -0.25 13.80
CA THR A 17 -7.64 0.08 12.38
C THR A 17 -7.10 -1.06 11.55
N GLY A 18 -6.32 -1.98 12.13
CA GLY A 18 -5.50 -3.02 11.46
C GLY A 18 -4.27 -2.46 10.73
N THR A 19 -3.88 -1.23 11.06
CA THR A 19 -2.73 -0.54 10.44
C THR A 19 -1.44 -1.14 10.96
N LEU A 20 -0.49 -1.45 10.08
CA LEU A 20 0.84 -1.92 10.47
C LEU A 20 1.72 -0.71 10.76
N LEU A 21 2.20 -0.62 11.99
CA LEU A 21 3.13 0.41 12.45
C LEU A 21 4.51 -0.23 12.62
N PRO A 22 5.59 0.38 12.12
CA PRO A 22 6.92 -0.20 12.28
C PRO A 22 7.31 -0.20 13.76
N SER A 23 8.01 -1.24 14.21
CA SER A 23 8.48 -1.36 15.60
C SER A 23 9.59 -0.36 15.92
N ARG A 24 10.27 0.15 14.90
CA ARG A 24 11.26 1.21 14.98
C ARG A 24 10.95 2.31 13.97
N PHE A 25 11.20 3.55 14.36
CA PHE A 25 10.98 4.72 13.52
C PHE A 25 12.19 5.64 13.58
N SER A 26 12.77 5.93 12.42
CA SER A 26 13.90 6.85 12.29
C SER A 26 13.42 8.18 11.77
N CYS A 27 13.46 9.21 12.61
CA CYS A 27 13.25 10.60 12.20
C CYS A 27 14.60 11.23 11.88
N SER A 28 14.65 12.10 10.87
CA SER A 28 15.88 12.77 10.43
C SER A 28 16.59 13.54 11.54
N SER A 29 15.86 13.98 12.57
CA SER A 29 16.38 14.83 13.63
C SER A 29 16.82 14.08 14.91
N GLN A 30 16.46 12.82 15.12
CA GLN A 30 16.59 12.18 16.45
C GLN A 30 16.99 10.69 16.44
N GLY A 31 17.40 10.14 15.29
CA GLY A 31 17.80 8.74 15.21
C GLY A 31 16.62 7.76 15.35
N SER A 32 16.92 6.52 15.73
CA SER A 32 15.95 5.41 15.77
C SER A 32 15.19 5.37 17.10
N HIS A 33 13.87 5.44 17.03
CA HIS A 33 12.96 5.35 18.18
C HIS A 33 12.23 4.02 18.17
N ALA A 34 12.00 3.43 19.34
CA ALA A 34 11.18 2.23 19.47
C ALA A 34 9.70 2.61 19.61
N LEU A 35 8.83 1.82 18.97
CA LEU A 35 7.39 1.89 19.18
C LEU A 35 7.08 1.45 20.61
N ILE A 36 6.38 2.28 21.36
CA ILE A 36 6.03 2.03 22.77
C ILE A 36 4.53 1.87 22.99
N ALA A 37 3.70 2.34 22.06
CA ALA A 37 2.27 2.15 22.09
C ALA A 37 1.62 2.42 20.73
N THR A 38 0.46 1.83 20.54
CA THR A 38 -0.42 1.99 19.38
C THR A 38 -1.80 2.41 19.84
N ALA A 39 -2.47 3.27 19.08
CA ALA A 39 -3.83 3.70 19.36
C ALA A 39 -4.57 4.05 18.06
N ALA A 40 -5.86 4.34 18.16
CA ALA A 40 -6.63 4.86 17.04
C ALA A 40 -7.44 6.08 17.46
N ARG A 41 -7.66 7.00 16.51
CA ARG A 41 -8.66 8.05 16.64
C ARG A 41 -9.79 7.77 15.67
N GLY A 42 -10.99 7.59 16.22
CA GLY A 42 -12.23 7.58 15.46
C GLY A 42 -13.13 8.75 15.86
N ARG A 43 -14.07 9.08 14.97
CA ARG A 43 -15.13 10.06 15.23
C ARG A 43 -16.47 9.36 15.13
N GLN A 44 -17.35 9.64 16.08
CA GLN A 44 -18.75 9.22 15.95
C GLN A 44 -19.41 10.05 14.85
N SER A 45 -20.02 9.37 13.89
CA SER A 45 -20.85 9.98 12.86
C SER A 45 -22.27 9.40 12.94
N ASP A 46 -23.22 10.02 12.26
CA ASP A 46 -24.59 9.52 12.13
C ASP A 46 -24.64 8.10 11.53
N LYS A 47 -23.61 7.73 10.76
CA LYS A 47 -23.46 6.41 10.12
C LYS A 47 -22.67 5.41 10.97
N GLY A 48 -22.31 5.77 12.20
CA GLY A 48 -21.53 4.95 13.12
C GLY A 48 -20.13 5.51 13.40
N HIS A 49 -19.32 4.72 14.09
CA HIS A 49 -17.95 5.07 14.43
C HIS A 49 -17.04 4.93 13.21
N VAL A 50 -16.32 5.99 12.85
CA VAL A 50 -15.41 5.99 11.69
C VAL A 50 -14.01 6.35 12.15
N GLU A 51 -13.09 5.40 12.05
CA GLU A 51 -11.66 5.63 12.30
C GLU A 51 -11.10 6.68 11.32
N ALA A 52 -10.25 7.56 11.83
CA ALA A 52 -9.61 8.64 11.08
C ALA A 52 -8.14 8.31 10.83
N TYR A 53 -7.43 7.90 11.87
CA TYR A 53 -6.04 7.51 11.78
C TYR A 53 -5.65 6.51 12.87
N ALA A 54 -4.67 5.67 12.56
CA ALA A 54 -3.89 4.93 13.54
C ALA A 54 -2.77 5.83 14.09
N LEU A 55 -2.39 5.63 15.34
CA LEU A 55 -1.34 6.37 16.03
C LEU A 55 -0.29 5.37 16.51
N GLY A 56 0.97 5.58 16.12
CA GLY A 56 2.13 4.98 16.77
C GLY A 56 2.84 6.01 17.63
N VAL A 57 3.19 5.65 18.86
CA VAL A 57 3.99 6.50 19.76
C VAL A 57 5.39 5.91 19.85
N TYR A 58 6.39 6.73 19.56
CA TYR A 58 7.78 6.33 19.45
C TYR A 58 8.64 7.13 20.41
N MET A 59 9.56 6.45 21.10
CA MET A 59 10.53 7.08 22.01
C MET A 59 11.90 6.44 21.88
N ASP A 60 12.93 7.21 22.22
CA ASP A 60 14.30 6.70 22.28
C ASP A 60 14.44 5.62 23.37
N ALA A 61 15.43 4.74 23.22
CA ALA A 61 15.75 3.65 24.14
C ALA A 61 16.04 4.15 25.57
N SER A 62 16.54 5.37 25.72
CA SER A 62 16.71 6.03 27.02
C SER A 62 15.37 6.26 27.73
N GLY A 63 14.35 6.71 26.97
CA GLY A 63 13.01 6.98 27.46
C GLY A 63 12.17 5.73 27.73
N THR A 64 12.51 4.59 27.10
CA THR A 64 11.86 3.29 27.37
C THR A 64 12.41 2.60 28.62
N ARG A 65 13.69 2.79 28.96
CA ARG A 65 14.30 2.18 30.16
C ARG A 65 13.77 2.75 31.47
N GLN A 66 13.30 4.00 31.47
CA GLN A 66 12.73 4.63 32.67
C GLN A 66 11.29 4.16 33.01
N ARG A 67 10.75 3.08 32.40
CA ARG A 67 9.29 2.88 32.34
C ARG A 67 8.68 1.58 32.91
N THR A 68 7.60 1.86 33.66
CA THR A 68 6.20 1.36 33.56
C THR A 68 5.70 0.17 34.37
N SER A 69 6.51 -0.52 35.18
CA SER A 69 5.93 -1.60 36.02
C SER A 69 4.90 -1.10 37.07
N LYS A 70 4.82 0.23 37.34
CA LYS A 70 3.85 0.83 38.28
C LYS A 70 3.30 2.22 37.93
N LEU A 71 3.73 2.85 36.83
CA LEU A 71 3.30 4.24 36.55
C LEU A 71 1.86 4.30 36.04
N GLY A 72 1.03 5.08 36.71
CA GLY A 72 -0.28 5.48 36.23
C GLY A 72 -0.19 6.43 35.03
N VAL A 73 -1.35 6.73 34.44
CA VAL A 73 -1.47 7.62 33.27
C VAL A 73 -0.90 9.01 33.54
N GLN A 74 -1.24 9.54 34.71
CA GLN A 74 -0.84 10.89 35.14
C GLN A 74 0.68 10.97 35.31
N ASP A 75 1.28 9.87 35.79
CA ASP A 75 2.73 9.74 35.92
C ASP A 75 3.41 9.70 34.55
N PHE A 76 2.76 9.10 33.54
CA PHE A 76 3.28 9.08 32.17
C PHE A 76 3.30 10.46 31.53
N CYS A 77 2.19 11.21 31.64
CA CYS A 77 2.11 12.57 31.11
C CYS A 77 3.19 13.47 31.75
N SER A 78 3.34 13.37 33.08
CA SER A 78 4.35 14.11 33.84
C SER A 78 5.78 13.74 33.46
N MET A 79 6.08 12.44 33.32
CA MET A 79 7.41 12.00 32.88
C MET A 79 7.68 12.36 31.43
N LEU A 80 6.68 12.39 30.54
CA LEU A 80 6.88 12.88 29.18
C LEU A 80 7.20 14.39 29.18
N LYS A 81 6.46 15.19 29.96
CA LYS A 81 6.74 16.63 30.14
C LYS A 81 8.13 16.90 30.71
N ALA A 82 8.65 16.00 31.54
CA ALA A 82 10.01 16.09 32.10
C ALA A 82 11.10 15.43 31.22
N SER A 83 10.73 14.74 30.14
CA SER A 83 11.65 13.95 29.33
C SER A 83 12.55 14.85 28.47
N GLU A 84 13.85 14.53 28.43
CA GLU A 84 14.82 15.20 27.57
C GLU A 84 14.69 14.76 26.10
N SER A 85 14.39 13.48 25.87
CA SER A 85 14.30 12.90 24.52
C SER A 85 12.96 13.15 23.85
N GLY A 86 11.90 13.35 24.63
CA GLY A 86 10.57 13.63 24.11
C GLY A 86 9.90 12.39 23.49
N ALA A 87 8.94 12.62 22.59
CA ALA A 87 8.26 11.53 21.89
C ALA A 87 7.89 11.93 20.46
N THR A 88 7.91 10.95 19.55
CA THR A 88 7.41 11.11 18.18
C THR A 88 6.08 10.37 18.01
N LEU A 89 5.06 11.10 17.57
CA LEU A 89 3.73 10.59 17.28
C LEU A 89 3.57 10.45 15.77
N CYS A 90 3.38 9.22 15.28
CA CYS A 90 3.13 8.95 13.87
C CYS A 90 1.66 8.63 13.64
N LEU A 91 0.96 9.52 12.94
CA LEU A 91 -0.45 9.43 12.61
C LEU A 91 -0.60 8.89 11.19
N THR A 92 -1.04 7.64 11.04
CA THR A 92 -1.28 7.00 9.74
C THR A 92 -2.77 7.07 9.38
N PHE A 93 -3.11 7.87 8.37
CA PHE A 93 -4.50 8.15 8.00
C PHE A 93 -5.15 6.96 7.30
N VAL A 94 -6.29 6.50 7.80
CA VAL A 94 -6.98 5.31 7.27
C VAL A 94 -8.10 5.65 6.28
N LYS A 95 -8.39 6.94 6.12
CA LYS A 95 -9.34 7.51 5.16
C LYS A 95 -8.84 8.87 4.67
N ASP A 96 -9.44 9.35 3.59
CA ASP A 96 -9.24 10.73 3.13
C ASP A 96 -9.91 11.69 4.12
N ILE A 97 -9.18 12.74 4.50
CA ILE A 97 -9.65 13.77 5.44
C ILE A 97 -9.44 15.14 4.82
N ASN A 98 -10.44 16.00 4.96
CA ASN A 98 -10.33 17.41 4.62
C ASN A 98 -9.39 18.08 5.65
N GLY A 99 -8.28 18.63 5.17
CA GLY A 99 -7.28 19.27 6.01
C GLY A 99 -7.81 20.41 6.86
N LYS A 100 -8.79 21.18 6.34
CA LYS A 100 -9.43 22.25 7.10
C LYS A 100 -10.19 21.71 8.31
N LEU A 101 -10.92 20.60 8.13
CA LEU A 101 -11.63 19.95 9.23
C LEU A 101 -10.66 19.33 10.24
N LEU A 102 -9.56 18.72 9.77
CA LEU A 102 -8.51 18.20 10.66
C LEU A 102 -7.88 19.31 11.50
N ALA A 103 -7.54 20.42 10.86
CA ALA A 103 -6.96 21.60 11.49
C ALA A 103 -7.94 22.20 12.51
N GLN A 104 -9.20 22.38 12.13
CA GLN A 104 -10.25 22.87 13.02
C GLN A 104 -10.47 21.94 14.23
N ASP A 105 -10.62 20.63 14.01
CA ASP A 105 -10.79 19.65 15.09
C ASP A 105 -9.58 19.65 16.06
N LEU A 106 -8.36 19.88 15.55
CA LEU A 106 -7.15 20.02 16.36
C LEU A 106 -7.14 21.34 17.13
N LYS A 107 -7.54 22.45 16.49
CA LYS A 107 -7.68 23.78 17.10
C LYS A 107 -8.64 23.76 18.27
N GLU A 108 -9.85 23.26 18.05
CA GLU A 108 -10.88 23.13 19.07
C GLU A 108 -10.41 22.23 20.23
N SER A 109 -9.59 21.21 19.94
CA SER A 109 -9.02 20.36 20.99
C SER A 109 -7.95 21.07 21.81
N LEU A 110 -7.08 21.86 21.18
CA LEU A 110 -6.03 22.64 21.85
C LEU A 110 -6.61 23.79 22.69
N GLU A 111 -7.58 24.52 22.16
CA GLU A 111 -8.28 25.58 22.89
C GLU A 111 -9.04 25.03 24.09
N ARG A 112 -9.75 23.90 23.91
CA ARG A 112 -10.56 23.29 24.97
C ARG A 112 -9.74 22.60 26.06
N ILE A 113 -8.69 21.87 25.69
CA ILE A 113 -7.94 21.02 26.64
C ILE A 113 -6.76 21.80 27.24
N ALA A 114 -6.06 22.59 26.43
CA ALA A 114 -4.83 23.26 26.85
C ALA A 114 -5.01 24.76 27.15
N SER A 115 -6.23 25.30 26.99
CA SER A 115 -6.52 26.73 27.15
C SER A 115 -5.59 27.63 26.33
N LEU A 116 -5.14 27.14 25.17
CA LEU A 116 -4.23 27.85 24.28
C LEU A 116 -4.94 28.98 23.54
N HIS A 117 -4.27 30.10 23.33
CA HIS A 117 -4.78 31.18 22.50
C HIS A 117 -4.87 30.76 21.03
N ALA A 118 -5.95 31.16 20.35
CA ALA A 118 -6.25 30.77 18.97
C ALA A 118 -5.12 31.07 17.97
N THR A 119 -4.40 32.19 18.15
CA THR A 119 -3.35 32.67 17.24
C THR A 119 -2.15 31.74 17.16
N VAL A 120 -1.80 31.12 18.29
CA VAL A 120 -0.71 30.16 18.44
C VAL A 120 -0.96 28.90 17.63
N VAL A 121 -2.21 28.46 17.61
CA VAL A 121 -2.59 27.23 16.93
C VAL A 121 -2.63 27.45 15.41
N ASP A 122 -2.99 28.65 14.96
CA ASP A 122 -3.08 28.97 13.54
C ASP A 122 -1.73 28.86 12.81
N GLU A 123 -0.61 29.21 13.47
CA GLU A 123 0.74 29.09 12.88
C GLU A 123 1.09 27.64 12.51
N LEU A 124 0.83 26.69 13.41
CA LEU A 124 1.03 25.26 13.14
C LEU A 124 0.07 24.78 12.04
N LEU A 125 -1.17 25.23 12.07
CA LEU A 125 -2.24 24.70 11.24
C LEU A 125 -2.21 25.14 9.77
N VAL A 126 -1.55 26.27 9.46
CA VAL A 126 -1.34 26.72 8.07
C VAL A 126 -0.65 25.66 7.22
N HIS A 127 0.10 24.76 7.85
CA HIS A 127 0.87 23.72 7.19
C HIS A 127 0.15 22.39 7.02
N VAL A 128 -1.08 22.26 7.51
CA VAL A 128 -1.90 21.08 7.27
C VAL A 128 -2.31 21.05 5.79
N PRO A 129 -1.98 19.98 5.03
CA PRO A 129 -2.37 19.88 3.63
C PRO A 129 -3.88 19.98 3.46
N ARG A 130 -4.36 20.69 2.43
CA ARG A 130 -5.80 20.85 2.16
C ARG A 130 -6.58 19.53 2.14
N VAL A 131 -5.95 18.46 1.65
CA VAL A 131 -6.49 17.11 1.65
C VAL A 131 -5.41 16.17 2.16
N VAL A 132 -5.72 15.42 3.22
CA VAL A 132 -4.87 14.37 3.76
C VAL A 132 -5.41 13.04 3.24
N ARG A 133 -4.67 12.38 2.35
CA ARG A 133 -5.12 11.13 1.71
C ARG A 133 -4.94 9.94 2.63
N ARG A 134 -5.77 8.91 2.46
CA ARG A 134 -5.56 7.58 3.05
C ARG A 134 -4.13 7.10 2.76
N GLY A 135 -3.47 6.55 3.78
CA GLY A 135 -2.08 6.10 3.74
C GLY A 135 -1.05 7.20 3.99
N THR A 136 -1.46 8.48 4.04
CA THR A 136 -0.57 9.58 4.45
C THR A 136 -0.13 9.36 5.89
N VAL A 137 1.12 9.69 6.20
CA VAL A 137 1.63 9.69 7.57
C VAL A 137 2.04 11.10 7.96
N ALA A 138 1.47 11.59 9.07
CA ALA A 138 1.92 12.80 9.73
C ALA A 138 2.75 12.46 10.95
N CYS A 139 3.87 13.12 11.14
CA CYS A 139 4.74 12.94 12.30
C CYS A 139 4.72 14.23 13.13
N LEU A 140 4.46 14.08 14.42
CA LEU A 140 4.55 15.14 15.43
C LEU A 140 5.60 14.74 16.45
N THR A 141 6.76 15.37 16.41
CA THR A 141 7.84 15.18 17.38
C THR A 141 7.74 16.26 18.45
N LEU A 142 7.54 15.82 19.70
CA LEU A 142 7.33 16.67 20.87
C LEU A 142 8.60 16.65 21.71
N ARG A 143 9.19 17.82 21.98
CA ARG A 143 10.39 17.97 22.84
C ARG A 143 10.09 18.93 23.98
N PRO A 144 9.50 18.44 25.07
CA PRO A 144 8.89 19.31 26.09
C PRO A 144 9.91 20.19 26.80
N ARG A 145 11.13 19.68 27.02
CA ARG A 145 12.24 20.44 27.63
C ARG A 145 12.62 21.69 26.85
N PHE A 146 12.53 21.65 25.52
CA PHE A 146 12.84 22.78 24.64
C PHE A 146 11.59 23.55 24.22
N GLY A 147 10.40 23.05 24.59
CA GLY A 147 9.13 23.56 24.07
C GLY A 147 8.96 23.36 22.56
N GLU A 148 9.74 22.50 21.92
CA GLU A 148 9.73 22.35 20.46
C GLU A 148 8.68 21.33 20.01
N VAL A 149 7.94 21.70 18.97
CA VAL A 149 7.02 20.83 18.24
C VAL A 149 7.47 20.82 16.79
N GLU A 150 7.94 19.67 16.33
CA GLU A 150 8.28 19.44 14.92
C GLU A 150 7.14 18.66 14.26
N MET A 151 6.52 19.24 13.23
CA MET A 151 5.45 18.62 12.45
C MET A 151 5.90 18.37 11.01
N SER A 152 5.56 17.21 10.46
CA SER A 152 5.78 16.91 9.05
C SER A 152 4.69 16.01 8.49
N PHE A 153 4.43 16.14 7.19
CA PHE A 153 3.51 15.29 6.43
C PHE A 153 4.27 14.56 5.32
N CYS A 154 4.40 13.24 5.43
CA CYS A 154 5.09 12.38 4.46
C CYS A 154 6.54 12.83 4.11
N ARG A 155 6.70 13.46 2.95
CA ARG A 155 7.99 13.94 2.41
C ARG A 155 8.08 15.46 2.37
N SER A 156 7.09 16.16 2.91
CA SER A 156 7.13 17.61 3.05
C SER A 156 8.23 17.97 4.04
N GLU A 157 8.78 19.17 3.90
CA GLU A 157 9.69 19.74 4.87
C GLU A 157 9.05 19.73 6.25
N SER A 158 9.85 19.42 7.27
CA SER A 158 9.39 19.50 8.66
C SER A 158 9.38 20.94 9.11
N ILE A 159 8.48 21.23 10.03
CA ILE A 159 8.21 22.57 10.52
C ILE A 159 8.36 22.51 12.01
N CYS A 160 9.28 23.32 12.53
CA CYS A 160 9.57 23.38 13.95
C CYS A 160 8.99 24.67 14.53
N VAL A 161 8.14 24.52 15.54
CA VAL A 161 7.57 25.62 16.32
C VAL A 161 8.09 25.50 17.75
N VAL A 162 8.74 26.55 18.26
CA VAL A 162 9.28 26.58 19.62
C VAL A 162 8.30 27.30 20.53
N MET A 163 7.44 26.53 21.20
CA MET A 163 6.41 27.05 22.09
C MET A 163 6.02 26.02 23.16
N PRO A 164 6.49 26.21 24.41
CA PRO A 164 6.26 25.28 25.51
C PRO A 164 4.79 24.95 25.77
N GLU A 165 3.90 25.93 25.66
CA GLU A 165 2.47 25.78 25.91
C GLU A 165 1.82 24.88 24.85
N LEU A 166 2.19 25.03 23.58
CA LEU A 166 1.72 24.18 22.49
C LEU A 166 2.22 22.74 22.67
N CYS A 167 3.49 22.57 23.01
CA CYS A 167 4.06 21.25 23.28
C CYS A 167 3.34 20.56 24.44
N CYS A 168 3.14 21.27 25.56
CA CYS A 168 2.38 20.75 26.71
C CYS A 168 0.92 20.44 26.35
N GLY A 169 0.28 21.29 25.56
CA GLY A 169 -1.09 21.10 25.11
C GLY A 169 -1.27 19.86 24.23
N LEU A 170 -0.34 19.61 23.31
CA LEU A 170 -0.33 18.38 22.50
C LEU A 170 -0.13 17.14 23.37
N ILE A 171 0.78 17.19 24.35
CA ILE A 171 0.93 16.09 25.31
C ILE A 171 -0.39 15.82 26.05
N GLU A 172 -1.07 16.86 26.50
CA GLU A 172 -2.34 16.72 27.23
C GLU A 172 -3.45 16.14 26.34
N ILE A 173 -3.51 16.54 25.06
CA ILE A 173 -4.48 16.01 24.08
C ILE A 173 -4.30 14.51 23.84
N PHE A 174 -3.07 14.01 23.81
CA PHE A 174 -2.81 12.60 23.52
C PHE A 174 -2.76 11.74 24.78
N PHE A 175 -2.15 12.23 25.86
CA PHE A 175 -1.81 11.46 27.06
C PHE A 175 -2.54 11.90 28.33
N GLY A 176 -3.22 13.05 28.30
CA GLY A 176 -3.94 13.59 29.46
C GLY A 176 -5.27 12.89 29.75
N ASP A 177 -5.99 13.46 30.73
CA ASP A 177 -7.28 12.93 31.19
C ASP A 177 -8.37 13.03 30.11
N HIS A 178 -8.31 14.08 29.28
CA HIS A 178 -9.25 14.36 28.20
C HIS A 178 -8.76 13.93 26.82
N ARG A 179 -8.02 12.82 26.76
CA ARG A 179 -7.39 12.33 25.53
C ARG A 179 -8.38 12.08 24.38
N ILE A 180 -7.96 12.41 23.17
CA ILE A 180 -8.76 12.24 21.94
C ILE A 180 -8.59 10.86 21.28
N VAL A 181 -7.60 10.07 21.72
CA VAL A 181 -7.26 8.75 21.17
C VAL A 181 -7.71 7.62 22.08
N ARG A 182 -8.29 6.56 21.48
CA ARG A 182 -8.78 5.39 22.20
C ARG A 182 -7.70 4.31 22.24
N GLY A 183 -7.65 3.56 23.35
CA GLY A 183 -6.75 2.42 23.49
C GLY A 183 -5.28 2.74 23.82
N LEU A 184 -4.87 4.01 23.79
CA LEU A 184 -3.48 4.40 24.00
C LEU A 184 -2.92 3.93 25.35
N LEU A 185 -3.68 4.12 26.43
CA LEU A 185 -3.25 3.70 27.77
C LEU A 185 -3.17 2.19 27.89
N THR A 186 -4.17 1.48 27.37
CA THR A 186 -4.19 0.02 27.36
C THR A 186 -2.97 -0.51 26.61
N SER A 187 -2.60 0.11 25.49
CA SER A 187 -1.41 -0.25 24.72
C SER A 187 -0.11 0.05 25.48
N LEU A 188 0.01 1.22 26.11
CA LEU A 188 1.17 1.58 26.95
C LEU A 188 1.37 0.56 28.10
N LEU A 189 0.28 0.18 28.78
CA LEU A 189 0.32 -0.81 29.86
C LEU A 189 0.68 -2.23 29.34
N ALA A 190 0.13 -2.62 28.20
CA ALA A 190 0.41 -3.94 27.60
C ALA A 190 1.87 -4.07 27.14
N MET A 191 2.46 -2.98 26.65
CA MET A 191 3.85 -2.95 26.19
C MET A 191 4.84 -2.95 27.37
N SER A 192 4.45 -2.38 28.52
CA SER A 192 5.26 -2.44 29.75
C SER A 192 5.50 -3.84 30.30
N GLY A 193 4.58 -4.78 30.05
CA GLY A 193 4.68 -6.15 30.56
C GLY A 193 5.70 -7.01 29.79
N ARG A 194 6.10 -6.57 28.59
CA ARG A 194 7.15 -7.22 27.80
C ARG A 194 8.51 -6.68 28.26
N GLY A 195 8.94 -7.08 29.46
CA GLY A 195 10.32 -6.87 29.87
C GLY A 195 11.25 -7.36 28.77
N SER A 196 12.31 -6.59 28.49
CA SER A 196 13.35 -6.98 27.53
C SER A 196 13.87 -8.35 27.94
N THR A 197 13.33 -9.39 27.31
CA THR A 197 13.92 -10.72 27.39
C THR A 197 15.27 -10.51 26.75
N GLU A 198 16.34 -10.53 27.53
CA GLU A 198 17.70 -10.38 27.04
C GLU A 198 17.84 -11.27 25.82
N GLU A 199 17.93 -10.65 24.63
CA GLU A 199 18.40 -11.28 23.42
C GLU A 199 19.85 -11.69 23.71
N ARG A 200 20.00 -12.87 24.31
CA ARG A 200 21.26 -13.59 24.38
C ARG A 200 21.65 -13.86 22.93
N SER A 201 22.53 -12.99 22.43
CA SER A 201 23.14 -13.02 21.11
C SER A 201 23.63 -14.44 20.79
N LYS A 202 22.79 -15.20 20.07
CA LYS A 202 23.24 -16.38 19.34
C LYS A 202 24.00 -15.87 18.10
N PRO A 203 25.13 -16.50 17.74
CA PRO A 203 25.91 -16.08 16.58
C PRO A 203 25.04 -16.16 15.33
N ALA A 204 25.22 -15.14 14.47
CA ALA A 204 24.46 -14.90 13.25
C ALA A 204 24.29 -16.20 12.43
N GLN A 205 23.10 -16.75 12.49
CA GLN A 205 22.64 -17.77 11.58
C GLN A 205 21.99 -17.02 10.43
N GLU A 206 22.60 -17.09 9.24
CA GLU A 206 22.14 -16.44 8.01
C GLU A 206 20.63 -16.63 7.83
N HIS A 207 19.88 -15.55 7.98
CA HIS A 207 18.43 -15.57 7.78
C HIS A 207 18.15 -15.57 6.26
N PRO A 208 17.40 -16.56 5.74
CA PRO A 208 17.03 -16.58 4.34
C PRO A 208 16.06 -15.42 4.07
N GLN A 209 16.47 -14.54 3.15
CA GLN A 209 15.72 -13.40 2.61
C GLN A 209 14.19 -13.59 2.66
N GLN A 210 13.53 -12.89 3.58
CA GLN A 210 12.08 -12.92 3.70
C GLN A 210 11.49 -12.09 2.54
N SER A 211 10.95 -12.78 1.55
CA SER A 211 10.43 -12.21 0.30
C SER A 211 9.28 -11.23 0.57
N SER A 212 9.45 -9.96 0.17
CA SER A 212 8.42 -8.98 -0.25
C SER A 212 7.06 -9.15 0.44
N GLY A 213 6.77 -8.31 1.44
CA GLY A 213 5.66 -8.34 2.43
C GLY A 213 4.21 -8.43 1.93
N VAL A 214 3.97 -9.23 0.91
CA VAL A 214 2.73 -9.48 0.20
C VAL A 214 2.11 -10.80 0.63
N LEU A 215 2.94 -11.78 1.03
CA LEU A 215 2.52 -12.95 1.77
C LEU A 215 2.97 -12.81 3.22
N CYS A 216 2.03 -12.57 4.12
CA CYS A 216 2.29 -12.56 5.56
C CYS A 216 1.87 -13.89 6.17
N LEU A 217 2.65 -14.40 7.12
CA LEU A 217 2.27 -15.56 7.93
C LEU A 217 1.70 -15.04 9.25
N ALA A 218 0.46 -15.38 9.56
CA ALA A 218 -0.17 -15.00 10.83
C ALA A 218 0.16 -16.04 11.91
N GLY A 219 1.02 -15.63 12.84
CA GLY A 219 1.55 -16.47 13.93
C GLY A 219 3.06 -16.28 14.02
N GLY A 220 3.63 -16.33 15.23
CA GLY A 220 5.08 -16.24 15.43
C GLY A 220 5.85 -17.24 14.57
N THR A 221 7.12 -16.95 14.31
CA THR A 221 8.05 -17.59 13.34
C THR A 221 8.10 -19.12 13.32
N GLU A 222 7.48 -19.82 14.27
CA GLU A 222 7.43 -21.28 14.37
C GLU A 222 6.06 -21.90 14.04
N ALA A 223 5.01 -21.11 13.80
CA ALA A 223 3.71 -21.64 13.41
C ALA A 223 3.80 -22.25 12.01
N VAL A 224 3.64 -23.58 11.94
CA VAL A 224 3.68 -24.46 10.75
C VAL A 224 3.13 -23.76 9.50
N SER A 225 4.03 -23.15 8.74
CA SER A 225 3.67 -22.46 7.51
C SER A 225 3.39 -23.49 6.44
N TRP A 226 2.11 -23.85 6.30
CA TRP A 226 1.63 -24.75 5.24
C TRP A 226 1.80 -24.15 3.83
N VAL A 227 2.28 -22.90 3.74
CA VAL A 227 2.70 -22.21 2.52
C VAL A 227 4.19 -21.87 2.62
N LYS A 228 4.97 -22.18 1.59
CA LYS A 228 6.36 -21.74 1.48
C LYS A 228 6.42 -20.49 0.59
N PRO A 229 6.79 -19.31 1.10
CA PRO A 229 6.87 -18.08 0.29
C PRO A 229 7.80 -18.21 -0.93
N SER A 230 8.87 -18.99 -0.78
CA SER A 230 9.83 -19.29 -1.86
C SER A 230 9.23 -20.07 -3.03
N SER A 231 8.05 -20.68 -2.86
CA SER A 231 7.33 -21.39 -3.93
C SER A 231 6.39 -20.49 -4.72
N ALA A 232 6.34 -19.19 -4.43
CA ALA A 232 5.51 -18.26 -5.18
C ALA A 232 5.92 -18.24 -6.67
N PRO A 233 4.96 -18.27 -7.61
CA PRO A 233 5.27 -18.27 -9.03
C PRO A 233 6.03 -16.99 -9.43
N VAL A 234 6.93 -17.13 -10.40
CA VAL A 234 7.83 -16.06 -10.86
C VAL A 234 7.04 -14.84 -11.33
N ARG A 235 7.49 -13.66 -10.85
CA ARG A 235 6.92 -12.34 -11.15
C ARG A 235 7.34 -11.86 -12.53
N ASN A 236 6.72 -12.36 -13.58
CA ASN A 236 6.88 -11.77 -14.91
C ASN A 236 5.50 -11.33 -15.44
N GLY A 237 5.48 -10.26 -16.25
CA GLY A 237 4.23 -9.68 -16.75
C GLY A 237 3.43 -10.65 -17.64
N LEU A 238 4.08 -11.60 -18.30
CA LEU A 238 3.40 -12.61 -19.11
C LEU A 238 2.66 -13.63 -18.24
N SER A 239 3.31 -14.21 -17.23
CA SER A 239 2.72 -15.11 -16.24
C SER A 239 1.57 -14.44 -15.51
N PHE A 240 1.73 -13.16 -15.13
CA PHE A 240 0.65 -12.38 -14.51
C PHE A 240 -0.55 -12.22 -15.45
N THR A 241 -0.32 -11.85 -16.70
CA THR A 241 -1.43 -11.65 -17.66
C THR A 241 -2.03 -12.94 -18.21
N LEU A 242 -1.37 -14.08 -18.03
CA LEU A 242 -1.88 -15.42 -18.31
C LEU A 242 -2.47 -16.09 -17.06
N GLN A 243 -2.37 -15.46 -15.89
CA GLN A 243 -2.87 -15.99 -14.64
C GLN A 243 -4.40 -16.14 -14.72
N CYS A 244 -4.83 -17.39 -14.62
CA CYS A 244 -6.23 -17.77 -14.58
C CYS A 244 -6.36 -18.91 -13.57
N LEU A 245 -6.98 -18.63 -12.44
CA LEU A 245 -7.25 -19.63 -11.40
C LEU A 245 -8.74 -19.63 -11.07
N GLU A 246 -9.36 -20.80 -11.05
CA GLU A 246 -10.78 -20.94 -10.73
C GLU A 246 -11.02 -22.14 -9.80
N GLY A 247 -11.98 -22.03 -8.90
CA GLY A 247 -12.21 -23.08 -7.92
C GLY A 247 -13.22 -22.72 -6.84
N PHE A 248 -13.63 -23.73 -6.07
CA PHE A 248 -14.49 -23.52 -4.91
C PHE A 248 -13.64 -23.29 -3.66
N LEU A 249 -13.98 -22.24 -2.92
CA LEU A 249 -13.40 -21.94 -1.61
C LEU A 249 -14.53 -21.66 -0.62
N TYR A 250 -14.28 -21.93 0.66
CA TYR A 250 -15.17 -21.52 1.73
C TYR A 250 -14.89 -20.07 2.09
N MET A 251 -15.91 -19.23 2.01
CA MET A 251 -15.83 -17.82 2.41
C MET A 251 -16.56 -17.62 3.73
N ARG A 252 -15.87 -17.01 4.71
CA ARG A 252 -16.48 -16.55 5.97
C ARG A 252 -17.25 -15.26 5.71
N ARG A 253 -18.54 -15.24 6.03
CA ARG A 253 -19.34 -14.02 5.97
C ARG A 253 -19.13 -13.19 7.24
N PRO A 254 -18.93 -11.86 7.14
CA PRO A 254 -19.01 -11.00 8.31
C PRO A 254 -20.43 -11.11 8.87
N SER A 255 -20.52 -11.42 10.16
CA SER A 255 -21.82 -11.54 10.84
C SER A 255 -22.31 -10.14 11.17
N ALA A 256 -23.46 -9.74 10.63
CA ALA A 256 -24.06 -8.43 10.92
C ALA A 256 -24.63 -8.33 12.34
N ARG A 257 -24.75 -9.43 13.10
CA ARG A 257 -25.45 -9.46 14.41
C ARG A 257 -24.75 -10.29 15.49
N GLY A 258 -23.43 -10.46 15.42
CA GLY A 258 -22.69 -11.25 16.42
C GLY A 258 -23.00 -12.76 16.44
N SER A 259 -23.92 -13.24 15.59
CA SER A 259 -24.17 -14.67 15.37
C SER A 259 -22.93 -15.35 14.81
N HIS A 260 -22.70 -16.62 15.18
CA HIS A 260 -21.55 -17.42 14.74
C HIS A 260 -21.29 -17.23 13.24
N SER A 261 -20.04 -16.88 12.90
CA SER A 261 -19.67 -16.61 11.53
C SER A 261 -19.88 -17.84 10.65
N ARG A 262 -20.84 -17.75 9.73
CA ARG A 262 -21.18 -18.84 8.82
C ARG A 262 -20.18 -18.88 7.66
N TRP A 263 -19.50 -20.00 7.51
CA TRP A 263 -18.72 -20.33 6.33
C TRP A 263 -19.65 -20.81 5.22
N SER A 264 -19.33 -20.49 3.99
CA SER A 264 -20.14 -20.88 2.84
C SER A 264 -19.30 -21.07 1.60
N SER A 265 -19.53 -22.18 0.88
CA SER A 265 -18.83 -22.45 -0.37
C SER A 265 -19.20 -21.44 -1.45
N ARG A 266 -18.19 -20.90 -2.13
CA ARG A 266 -18.31 -19.93 -3.22
C ARG A 266 -17.35 -20.31 -4.33
N TYR A 267 -17.72 -19.98 -5.55
CA TYR A 267 -16.86 -20.19 -6.71
C TYR A 267 -16.07 -18.90 -6.96
N PHE A 268 -14.74 -18.99 -6.94
CA PHE A 268 -13.83 -17.88 -7.16
C PHE A 268 -13.15 -18.00 -8.53
N GLU A 269 -12.90 -16.84 -9.14
CA GLU A 269 -12.18 -16.68 -10.40
C GLU A 269 -11.15 -15.57 -10.20
N LEU A 270 -9.87 -15.88 -10.41
CA LEU A 270 -8.78 -14.91 -10.46
C LEU A 270 -8.32 -14.79 -11.91
N ASP A 271 -8.44 -13.59 -12.48
CA ASP A 271 -8.01 -13.28 -13.84
C ASP A 271 -7.22 -11.97 -13.81
N SER A 272 -5.93 -12.04 -14.16
CA SER A 272 -5.06 -10.86 -14.31
C SER A 272 -5.11 -9.91 -13.10
N GLY A 273 -5.03 -10.44 -11.88
CA GLY A 273 -5.06 -9.64 -10.65
C GLY A 273 -6.44 -9.12 -10.23
N VAL A 274 -7.51 -9.54 -10.89
CA VAL A 274 -8.89 -9.27 -10.46
C VAL A 274 -9.51 -10.53 -9.88
N LEU A 275 -9.84 -10.50 -8.59
CA LEU A 275 -10.51 -11.59 -7.89
C LEU A 275 -12.02 -11.38 -7.94
N ARG A 276 -12.75 -12.35 -8.47
CA ARG A 276 -14.22 -12.37 -8.56
C ARG A 276 -14.76 -13.56 -7.81
N TYR A 277 -15.97 -13.43 -7.27
CA TYR A 277 -16.68 -14.57 -6.68
C TYR A 277 -18.15 -14.63 -7.07
N ARG A 278 -18.66 -15.86 -7.14
CA ARG A 278 -20.03 -16.24 -7.46
C ARG A 278 -20.56 -17.19 -6.39
N ARG A 279 -21.89 -17.30 -6.28
CA ARG A 279 -22.51 -18.30 -5.39
C ARG A 279 -22.40 -19.73 -5.92
N ALA A 280 -22.38 -19.89 -7.24
CA ALA A 280 -22.23 -21.15 -7.94
C ALA A 280 -21.38 -20.95 -9.20
N LYS A 281 -20.79 -22.03 -9.72
CA LYS A 281 -20.11 -22.02 -11.02
C LYS A 281 -21.11 -21.57 -12.09
N ASN A 282 -20.70 -20.62 -12.94
CA ASN A 282 -21.55 -19.96 -13.95
C ASN A 282 -22.70 -19.07 -13.42
N GLY A 283 -22.79 -18.84 -12.10
CA GLY A 283 -23.79 -17.92 -11.53
C GLY A 283 -23.46 -16.44 -11.78
N ALA A 284 -24.28 -15.51 -11.29
CA ALA A 284 -23.95 -14.08 -11.36
C ALA A 284 -22.72 -13.74 -10.48
N VAL A 285 -21.92 -12.76 -10.94
CA VAL A 285 -20.82 -12.20 -10.14
C VAL A 285 -21.40 -11.42 -8.97
N HIS A 286 -21.03 -11.80 -7.75
CA HIS A 286 -21.50 -11.15 -6.52
C HIS A 286 -20.48 -10.20 -5.92
N GLY A 287 -19.20 -10.46 -6.12
CA GLY A 287 -18.14 -9.54 -5.73
C GLY A 287 -17.00 -9.57 -6.73
N ARG A 288 -16.35 -8.41 -6.81
CA ARG A 288 -15.19 -8.15 -7.64
C ARG A 288 -14.25 -7.28 -6.80
N THR A 289 -12.98 -7.66 -6.77
CA THR A 289 -11.95 -6.94 -6.02
C THR A 289 -10.68 -6.92 -6.86
N GLU A 290 -10.10 -5.75 -6.99
CA GLU A 290 -8.80 -5.56 -7.62
C GLU A 290 -7.73 -5.77 -6.56
N LEU A 291 -6.68 -6.51 -6.91
CA LEU A 291 -5.61 -6.86 -5.96
C LEU A 291 -4.50 -5.80 -5.89
N GLU A 292 -4.73 -4.64 -6.50
CA GLU A 292 -3.87 -3.48 -6.36
C GLU A 292 -3.83 -3.05 -4.88
N SER A 293 -2.63 -2.92 -4.32
CA SER A 293 -2.40 -2.64 -2.90
C SER A 293 -2.98 -3.67 -1.92
N ALA A 294 -3.35 -4.86 -2.41
CA ALA A 294 -3.78 -5.96 -1.57
C ALA A 294 -2.58 -6.75 -1.03
N ARG A 295 -2.79 -7.47 0.08
CA ARG A 295 -1.86 -8.47 0.59
C ARG A 295 -2.62 -9.73 1.00
N VAL A 296 -1.91 -10.85 1.04
CA VAL A 296 -2.45 -12.14 1.43
C VAL A 296 -1.83 -12.56 2.74
N VAL A 297 -2.65 -13.02 3.68
CA VAL A 297 -2.20 -13.49 4.99
C VAL A 297 -2.60 -14.94 5.15
N ALA A 298 -1.63 -15.85 5.23
CA ALA A 298 -1.87 -17.25 5.56
C ALA A 298 -1.98 -17.39 7.09
N GLU A 299 -3.08 -17.97 7.58
CA GLU A 299 -3.30 -18.24 9.00
C GLU A 299 -2.91 -19.67 9.36
N ALA A 300 -2.73 -19.96 10.65
CA ALA A 300 -2.61 -21.33 11.12
C ALA A 300 -3.82 -22.18 10.66
N PRO A 301 -3.63 -23.45 10.25
CA PRO A 301 -4.72 -24.34 9.88
C PRO A 301 -5.71 -24.48 11.04
N LYS A 302 -7.00 -24.53 10.72
CA LYS A 302 -8.09 -24.67 11.72
C LYS A 302 -8.65 -26.07 11.68
N LEU A 303 -8.72 -26.70 12.85
CA LEU A 303 -9.36 -28.00 13.01
C LEU A 303 -10.87 -27.80 13.17
N SER A 304 -11.63 -28.67 12.50
CA SER A 304 -13.08 -28.75 12.61
C SER A 304 -13.52 -30.22 12.65
N PRO A 305 -14.77 -30.52 13.06
CA PRO A 305 -15.28 -31.89 13.00
C PRO A 305 -15.25 -32.51 11.59
N SER A 306 -15.27 -31.68 10.54
CA SER A 306 -15.21 -32.13 9.15
C SER A 306 -13.78 -32.26 8.60
N GLY A 307 -12.76 -32.02 9.42
CA GLY A 307 -11.35 -32.08 9.04
C GLY A 307 -10.59 -30.76 9.23
N THR A 308 -9.39 -30.71 8.68
CA THR A 308 -8.50 -29.55 8.71
C THR A 308 -8.83 -28.58 7.58
N PHE A 309 -8.89 -27.29 7.89
CA PHE A 309 -9.09 -26.22 6.93
C PHE A 309 -7.87 -25.30 6.90
N PHE A 310 -7.37 -25.03 5.71
CA PHE A 310 -6.25 -24.12 5.45
C PHE A 310 -6.82 -22.75 5.14
N VAL A 311 -6.53 -21.78 6.01
CA VAL A 311 -7.23 -20.49 6.06
C VAL A 311 -6.30 -19.38 5.65
N PHE A 312 -6.79 -18.49 4.78
CA PHE A 312 -6.04 -17.30 4.37
C PHE A 312 -6.97 -16.10 4.19
N ARG A 313 -6.43 -14.91 4.35
CA ARG A 313 -7.12 -13.63 4.19
C ARG A 313 -6.56 -12.86 3.01
N VAL A 314 -7.45 -12.19 2.27
CA VAL A 314 -7.08 -11.15 1.32
C VAL A 314 -7.43 -9.81 1.95
N MET A 315 -6.43 -8.96 2.13
CA MET A 315 -6.54 -7.69 2.83
C MET A 315 -6.19 -6.53 1.90
N VAL A 316 -6.89 -5.41 2.02
CA VAL A 316 -6.55 -4.14 1.35
C VAL A 316 -6.31 -3.08 2.41
N GLY A 317 -5.07 -2.62 2.52
CA GLY A 317 -4.58 -1.91 3.70
C GLY A 317 -4.76 -2.80 4.93
N SER A 318 -5.67 -2.40 5.80
CA SER A 318 -5.98 -3.10 7.06
C SER A 318 -7.29 -3.88 7.06
N SER A 319 -8.14 -3.66 6.05
CA SER A 319 -9.45 -4.29 5.98
C SER A 319 -9.35 -5.66 5.33
N THR A 320 -9.89 -6.69 5.99
CA THR A 320 -10.04 -8.01 5.38
C THR A 320 -11.20 -7.97 4.39
N ILE A 321 -10.90 -8.12 3.10
CA ILE A 321 -11.91 -8.17 2.04
C ILE A 321 -12.50 -9.58 1.95
N TYR A 322 -11.62 -10.58 1.95
CA TYR A 322 -12.01 -11.98 1.94
C TYR A 322 -11.30 -12.76 3.03
N HIS A 323 -12.06 -13.60 3.72
CA HIS A 323 -11.54 -14.58 4.66
C HIS A 323 -11.94 -15.95 4.12
N LEU A 324 -10.95 -16.64 3.56
CA LEU A 324 -11.11 -17.81 2.72
C LEU A 324 -10.52 -19.05 3.38
N ALA A 325 -11.06 -20.20 3.05
CA ALA A 325 -10.55 -21.47 3.49
C ALA A 325 -10.75 -22.56 2.43
N SER A 326 -9.88 -23.56 2.44
CA SER A 326 -10.02 -24.79 1.68
C SER A 326 -9.76 -25.98 2.59
N SER A 327 -10.49 -27.08 2.40
CA SER A 327 -10.21 -28.36 3.05
C SER A 327 -9.07 -29.13 2.37
N ASP A 328 -8.76 -28.78 1.11
CA ASP A 328 -7.60 -29.31 0.39
C ASP A 328 -6.42 -28.35 0.52
N GLN A 329 -5.30 -28.87 1.03
CA GLN A 329 -4.06 -28.12 1.22
C GLN A 329 -3.48 -27.65 -0.11
N HIS A 330 -3.50 -28.50 -1.14
CA HIS A 330 -2.89 -28.16 -2.44
C HIS A 330 -3.61 -26.96 -3.06
N THR A 331 -4.94 -27.02 -3.13
CA THR A 331 -5.78 -25.89 -3.56
C THR A 331 -5.51 -24.64 -2.72
N ALA A 332 -5.43 -24.76 -1.39
CA ALA A 332 -5.17 -23.59 -0.52
C ALA A 332 -3.82 -22.93 -0.83
N VAL A 333 -2.77 -23.74 -1.01
CA VAL A 333 -1.40 -23.28 -1.31
C VAL A 333 -1.37 -22.60 -2.66
N GLU A 334 -1.95 -23.23 -3.69
CA GLU A 334 -2.01 -22.68 -5.05
C GLU A 334 -2.71 -21.32 -5.04
N TRP A 335 -3.89 -21.22 -4.43
CA TRP A 335 -4.61 -19.95 -4.32
C TRP A 335 -3.82 -18.88 -3.56
N THR A 336 -3.22 -19.23 -2.43
CA THR A 336 -2.47 -18.29 -1.60
C THR A 336 -1.27 -17.73 -2.37
N LEU A 337 -0.45 -18.60 -2.96
CA LEU A 337 0.75 -18.21 -3.70
C LEU A 337 0.40 -17.42 -4.97
N THR A 338 -0.65 -17.82 -5.68
CA THR A 338 -1.09 -17.16 -6.91
C THR A 338 -1.63 -15.76 -6.63
N LEU A 339 -2.43 -15.60 -5.57
CA LEU A 339 -2.89 -14.29 -5.11
C LEU A 339 -1.73 -13.41 -4.63
N SER A 340 -0.79 -13.97 -3.85
CA SER A 340 0.39 -13.23 -3.40
C SER A 340 1.26 -12.76 -4.55
N ALA A 341 1.49 -13.60 -5.57
CA ALA A 341 2.23 -13.21 -6.76
C ALA A 341 1.52 -12.08 -7.53
N ALA A 342 0.18 -12.13 -7.62
CA ALA A 342 -0.61 -11.09 -8.26
C ALA A 342 -0.52 -9.74 -7.53
N CYS A 343 -0.68 -9.75 -6.21
CA CYS A 343 -0.52 -8.57 -5.37
C CYS A 343 0.89 -7.98 -5.49
N ALA A 344 1.92 -8.85 -5.53
CA ALA A 344 3.30 -8.42 -5.59
C ALA A 344 3.64 -7.76 -6.93
N PHE A 345 3.10 -8.30 -8.03
CA PHE A 345 3.25 -7.70 -9.34
C PHE A 345 2.74 -6.25 -9.38
N PHE A 346 1.56 -5.96 -8.80
CA PHE A 346 1.04 -4.60 -8.74
C PHE A 346 1.91 -3.66 -7.91
N ASN A 347 2.41 -4.13 -6.77
CA ASN A 347 3.31 -3.33 -5.93
C ASN A 347 4.62 -3.01 -6.67
N ASP A 348 5.17 -3.97 -7.41
CA ASP A 348 6.39 -3.77 -8.20
C ASP A 348 6.16 -2.76 -9.34
N VAL A 349 4.99 -2.78 -10.00
CA VAL A 349 4.62 -1.82 -11.05
C VAL A 349 4.42 -0.41 -10.48
N GLN A 350 3.72 -0.26 -9.36
CA GLN A 350 3.53 1.04 -8.69
C GLN A 350 4.88 1.68 -8.31
N LEU A 351 5.83 0.88 -7.82
CA LEU A 351 7.16 1.37 -7.49
C LEU A 351 7.93 1.87 -8.73
N LEU A 352 7.74 1.25 -9.90
CA LEU A 352 8.35 1.71 -11.15
C LEU A 352 7.73 3.03 -11.63
N ASP A 353 6.40 3.14 -11.62
CA ASP A 353 5.71 4.38 -12.01
C ASP A 353 6.09 5.56 -11.11
N GLU A 354 6.26 5.32 -9.80
CA GLU A 354 6.75 6.34 -8.86
C GLU A 354 8.21 6.73 -9.13
N GLN A 355 9.08 5.76 -9.44
CA GLN A 355 10.48 6.04 -9.77
C GLN A 355 10.63 6.83 -11.08
N ASP A 356 9.86 6.50 -12.10
CA ASP A 356 9.87 7.22 -13.37
C ASP A 356 9.30 8.63 -13.20
N SER A 357 8.22 8.80 -12.42
CA SER A 357 7.69 10.12 -12.07
C SER A 357 8.74 11.00 -11.37
N LEU A 358 9.53 10.43 -10.45
CA LEU A 358 10.62 11.13 -9.77
C LEU A 358 11.79 11.49 -10.72
N ARG A 359 12.10 10.62 -11.70
CA ARG A 359 13.11 10.91 -12.73
C ARG A 359 12.68 12.06 -13.64
N PHE A 360 11.42 12.06 -14.09
CA PHE A 360 10.86 13.16 -14.88
C PHE A 360 10.85 14.48 -14.11
N GLN A 361 10.55 14.45 -12.81
CA GLN A 361 10.59 15.65 -11.98
C GLN A 361 12.01 16.22 -11.86
N ARG A 362 13.03 15.38 -11.60
CA ARG A 362 14.44 15.83 -11.55
C ARG A 362 14.96 16.41 -12.87
N CYS A 363 14.60 15.80 -14.01
CA CYS A 363 14.98 16.35 -15.31
C CYS A 363 14.35 17.72 -15.56
N SER A 364 13.09 17.92 -15.13
CA SER A 364 12.38 19.20 -15.27
C SER A 364 13.01 20.31 -14.41
N THR A 365 13.47 19.99 -13.19
CA THR A 365 14.17 20.96 -12.34
C THR A 365 15.56 21.31 -12.89
N SER A 366 16.28 20.33 -13.46
CA SER A 366 17.61 20.58 -14.04
C SER A 366 17.57 21.44 -15.32
N MET A 367 16.44 21.45 -16.05
CA MET A 367 16.28 22.32 -17.22
C MET A 367 16.01 23.78 -16.84
N LEU A 368 15.41 24.05 -15.67
CA LEU A 368 15.15 25.41 -15.21
C LEU A 368 16.38 26.09 -14.60
N GLU A 369 17.36 25.34 -14.12
CA GLU A 369 18.61 25.90 -13.57
C GLU A 369 19.66 26.26 -14.63
N VAL A 370 19.43 25.92 -15.90
CA VAL A 370 20.38 26.20 -17.00
C VAL A 370 20.04 27.48 -17.77
N GLU A 371 18.88 28.11 -17.56
CA GLU A 371 18.51 29.35 -18.26
C GLU A 371 18.91 30.66 -17.54
N ASP A 372 19.39 30.62 -16.29
CA ASP A 372 19.72 31.85 -15.53
C ASP A 372 21.22 32.21 -15.50
N SER A 373 22.05 31.55 -16.31
CA SER A 373 23.48 31.91 -16.41
C SER A 373 23.98 31.98 -17.84
N THR A 374 23.61 33.06 -18.55
CA THR A 374 24.53 33.93 -19.35
C THR A 374 23.77 34.77 -20.38
N SER A 375 23.70 36.09 -20.20
CA SER A 375 23.64 37.03 -21.34
C SER A 375 24.07 38.45 -20.97
N THR A 376 25.38 38.62 -20.84
CA THR A 376 26.06 39.85 -21.24
C THR A 376 27.14 39.48 -22.24
N ARG A 377 26.83 39.48 -23.55
CA ARG A 377 27.84 39.75 -24.60
C ARG A 377 27.27 39.97 -26.01
N ASP A 378 27.62 41.16 -26.51
CA ASP A 378 28.34 41.44 -27.77
C ASP A 378 27.71 41.07 -29.14
N PRO A 379 27.26 42.06 -29.93
CA PRO A 379 26.62 41.84 -31.21
C PRO A 379 27.65 41.87 -32.34
N ARG A 380 28.47 40.82 -32.53
CA ARG A 380 29.33 40.70 -33.73
C ARG A 380 29.94 39.30 -33.90
N LYS A 381 29.13 38.32 -34.30
CA LYS A 381 29.61 37.15 -35.08
C LYS A 381 28.45 36.38 -35.71
N LYS A 382 28.22 36.63 -36.99
CA LYS A 382 27.48 35.73 -37.87
C LYS A 382 28.36 34.51 -38.15
N ARG A 383 27.89 33.30 -37.84
CA ARG A 383 28.36 32.07 -38.49
C ARG A 383 27.27 31.00 -38.49
N GLU A 384 27.31 30.20 -39.55
CA GLU A 384 26.28 29.34 -40.10
C GLU A 384 25.68 28.33 -39.11
N VAL A 385 24.35 28.24 -39.12
CA VAL A 385 23.56 27.20 -38.45
C VAL A 385 23.25 26.12 -39.47
N LEU A 386 23.94 24.98 -39.37
CA LEU A 386 23.45 23.72 -39.94
C LEU A 386 22.41 23.14 -38.98
N SER A 387 21.21 22.91 -39.51
CA SER A 387 20.05 22.32 -38.86
C SER A 387 20.35 20.93 -38.31
N ARG A 388 20.40 20.80 -36.97
CA ARG A 388 20.28 19.51 -36.28
C ARG A 388 18.80 19.10 -36.22
N PRO A 389 18.44 17.85 -36.53
CA PRO A 389 17.07 17.38 -36.38
C PRO A 389 16.70 17.28 -34.90
N SER A 390 15.49 17.74 -34.58
CA SER A 390 14.92 17.85 -33.25
C SER A 390 14.80 16.50 -32.54
N HIS A 391 15.27 16.44 -31.28
CA HIS A 391 15.21 15.29 -30.37
C HIS A 391 13.80 14.70 -30.13
N SER A 392 12.73 15.38 -30.56
CA SER A 392 11.34 14.94 -30.45
C SER A 392 11.00 13.70 -31.27
N VAL A 393 11.75 13.39 -32.34
CA VAL A 393 11.43 12.25 -33.23
C VAL A 393 11.87 10.90 -32.64
N ARG A 394 12.87 10.87 -31.74
CA ARG A 394 13.41 9.61 -31.19
C ARG A 394 12.53 8.93 -30.14
N LEU A 395 11.56 9.64 -29.55
CA LEU A 395 10.66 9.09 -28.52
C LEU A 395 9.33 8.55 -29.07
N VAL A 396 8.93 8.98 -30.27
CA VAL A 396 7.62 8.60 -30.84
C VAL A 396 7.60 7.16 -31.33
N ALA A 397 8.69 6.68 -31.93
CA ALA A 397 8.79 5.33 -32.47
C ALA A 397 8.59 4.22 -31.41
N PRO A 398 9.30 4.22 -30.26
CA PRO A 398 9.12 3.17 -29.25
C PRO A 398 7.72 3.18 -28.65
N VAL A 399 7.14 4.35 -28.36
CA VAL A 399 5.78 4.46 -27.80
C VAL A 399 4.73 3.90 -28.75
N LEU A 400 4.85 4.22 -30.05
CA LEU A 400 3.91 3.72 -31.07
C LEU A 400 3.99 2.20 -31.20
N THR A 401 5.18 1.60 -31.18
CA THR A 401 5.34 0.14 -31.22
C THR A 401 4.71 -0.56 -30.01
N THR A 402 4.82 0.01 -28.81
CA THR A 402 4.23 -0.59 -27.60
C THR A 402 2.71 -0.57 -27.64
N VAL A 403 2.12 0.53 -28.12
CA VAL A 403 0.65 0.66 -28.27
C VAL A 403 0.12 -0.35 -29.30
N VAL A 404 0.77 -0.48 -30.46
CA VAL A 404 0.36 -1.45 -31.50
C VAL A 404 0.43 -2.89 -30.98
N LEU A 405 1.50 -3.25 -30.25
CA LEU A 405 1.64 -4.59 -29.70
C LEU A 405 0.57 -4.91 -28.65
N ALA A 406 0.24 -3.95 -27.79
CA ALA A 406 -0.81 -4.11 -26.78
C ALA A 406 -2.19 -4.34 -27.40
N VAL A 407 -2.53 -3.61 -28.47
CA VAL A 407 -3.80 -3.77 -29.20
C VAL A 407 -3.88 -5.15 -29.86
N LEU A 408 -2.80 -5.62 -30.48
CA LEU A 408 -2.75 -6.95 -31.10
C LEU A 408 -2.93 -8.08 -30.08
N LEU A 409 -2.29 -7.98 -28.91
CA LEU A 409 -2.42 -8.95 -27.82
C LEU A 409 -3.85 -8.99 -27.25
N ALA A 410 -4.49 -7.83 -27.08
CA ALA A 410 -5.88 -7.74 -26.63
C ALA A 410 -6.85 -8.39 -27.64
N ALA A 411 -6.66 -8.15 -28.93
CA ALA A 411 -7.45 -8.78 -29.99
C ALA A 411 -7.28 -10.31 -30.00
N PHE A 412 -6.04 -10.81 -29.86
CA PHE A 412 -5.76 -12.23 -29.80
C PHE A 412 -6.40 -12.92 -28.59
N ARG A 413 -6.43 -12.24 -27.43
CA ARG A 413 -7.13 -12.72 -26.23
C ARG A 413 -8.64 -12.79 -26.42
N GLY A 414 -9.24 -11.78 -27.04
CA GLY A 414 -10.66 -11.78 -27.40
C GLY A 414 -11.00 -12.99 -28.28
N TYR A 415 -10.17 -13.26 -29.30
CA TYR A 415 -10.33 -14.40 -30.18
C TYR A 415 -10.16 -15.75 -29.46
N ALA A 416 -9.12 -15.90 -28.63
CA ALA A 416 -8.89 -17.13 -27.87
C ALA A 416 -10.05 -17.44 -26.89
N ARG A 417 -10.60 -16.42 -26.24
CA ARG A 417 -11.80 -16.55 -25.37
C ARG A 417 -13.04 -16.94 -26.17
N PHE A 418 -13.23 -16.35 -27.35
CA PHE A 418 -14.33 -16.70 -28.25
C PHE A 418 -14.24 -18.15 -28.74
N CYS A 419 -13.03 -18.64 -29.06
CA CYS A 419 -12.82 -20.03 -29.44
C CYS A 419 -13.09 -21.00 -28.27
N ARG A 420 -12.64 -20.67 -27.05
CA ARG A 420 -12.86 -21.50 -25.85
C ARG A 420 -14.32 -21.55 -25.41
N SER A 421 -15.09 -20.47 -25.59
CA SER A 421 -16.51 -20.46 -25.20
C SER A 421 -17.40 -21.31 -26.11
N ARG A 422 -16.92 -21.67 -27.30
CA ARG A 422 -17.68 -22.47 -28.29
C ARG A 422 -17.24 -23.93 -28.42
N THR A 423 -16.19 -24.38 -27.74
CA THR A 423 -15.76 -25.79 -27.73
C THR A 423 -16.60 -26.71 -26.83
N VAL A 424 -17.81 -26.30 -26.44
CA VAL A 424 -18.79 -27.18 -25.76
C VAL A 424 -19.86 -27.62 -26.75
N SER A 425 -19.51 -28.60 -27.58
CA SER A 425 -20.41 -29.62 -28.11
C SER A 425 -19.57 -30.64 -28.85
N ARG A 426 -19.32 -31.79 -28.20
CA ARG A 426 -18.73 -32.96 -28.85
C ARG A 426 -19.80 -33.58 -29.76
N SER A 427 -19.82 -33.20 -31.03
CA SER A 427 -20.14 -34.13 -32.10
C SER A 427 -19.08 -33.99 -33.19
N SER A 428 -18.42 -35.10 -33.46
CA SER A 428 -17.32 -35.27 -34.41
C SER A 428 -17.87 -35.24 -35.84
N THR A 429 -18.23 -34.05 -36.31
CA THR A 429 -18.36 -33.71 -37.73
C THR A 429 -18.53 -32.21 -37.81
N SER A 430 -17.46 -31.51 -38.23
CA SER A 430 -17.44 -30.14 -38.76
C SER A 430 -16.40 -29.21 -38.11
N LEU A 431 -15.12 -29.50 -38.33
CA LEU A 431 -14.11 -28.44 -38.42
C LEU A 431 -14.22 -27.67 -39.75
N VAL A 432 -14.86 -28.24 -40.77
CA VAL A 432 -15.01 -27.65 -42.12
C VAL A 432 -16.11 -26.57 -42.17
N ALA A 433 -17.22 -26.65 -41.42
CA ALA A 433 -18.27 -25.61 -41.47
C ALA A 433 -17.93 -24.32 -40.68
N LEU A 434 -16.89 -24.33 -39.84
CA LEU A 434 -16.42 -23.11 -39.14
C LEU A 434 -15.67 -22.14 -40.09
N ALA A 435 -15.13 -22.64 -41.20
CA ALA A 435 -14.51 -21.82 -42.25
C ALA A 435 -15.52 -21.06 -43.12
N GLY A 436 -16.81 -21.44 -43.09
CA GLY A 436 -17.90 -20.83 -43.85
C GLY A 436 -18.74 -19.80 -43.09
N CYS A 437 -18.49 -19.57 -41.79
CA CYS A 437 -19.29 -18.61 -41.03
C CYS A 437 -18.94 -17.16 -41.42
N PRO A 438 -19.92 -16.33 -41.83
CA PRO A 438 -19.66 -14.94 -42.24
C PRO A 438 -18.92 -14.12 -41.18
N LYS A 439 -19.17 -14.43 -39.89
CA LYS A 439 -18.52 -13.74 -38.76
C LYS A 439 -17.06 -14.13 -38.58
N THR A 440 -16.68 -15.40 -38.81
CA THR A 440 -15.27 -15.83 -38.74
C THR A 440 -14.48 -15.33 -39.95
N GLN A 441 -15.11 -15.30 -41.14
CA GLN A 441 -14.50 -14.68 -42.31
C GLN A 441 -14.33 -13.16 -42.17
N ALA A 442 -15.31 -12.46 -41.59
CA ALA A 442 -15.20 -11.03 -41.30
C ALA A 442 -14.07 -10.72 -40.30
N LEU A 443 -13.96 -11.52 -39.24
CA LEU A 443 -12.87 -11.39 -38.27
C LEU A 443 -11.50 -11.69 -38.89
N ALA A 444 -11.40 -12.76 -39.70
CA ALA A 444 -10.16 -13.08 -40.42
C ALA A 444 -9.77 -11.98 -41.43
N ARG A 445 -10.74 -11.38 -42.11
CA ARG A 445 -10.52 -10.22 -43.00
C ARG A 445 -10.07 -8.99 -42.21
N LEU A 446 -10.68 -8.70 -41.06
CA LEU A 446 -10.25 -7.61 -40.16
C LEU A 446 -8.83 -7.84 -39.65
N CYS A 447 -8.48 -9.05 -39.23
CA CYS A 447 -7.13 -9.40 -38.82
C CYS A 447 -6.12 -9.26 -39.97
N ARG A 448 -6.46 -9.70 -41.19
CA ARG A 448 -5.60 -9.51 -42.37
C ARG A 448 -5.42 -8.04 -42.74
N LEU A 449 -6.49 -7.24 -42.69
CA LEU A 449 -6.44 -5.80 -42.95
C LEU A 449 -5.60 -5.08 -41.90
N ALA A 450 -5.76 -5.43 -40.62
CA ALA A 450 -4.94 -4.89 -39.54
C ALA A 450 -3.46 -5.28 -39.68
N PHE A 451 -3.17 -6.51 -40.13
CA PHE A 451 -1.81 -6.96 -40.39
C PHE A 451 -1.19 -6.26 -41.61
N ALA A 452 -1.96 -6.09 -42.69
CA ALA A 452 -1.52 -5.38 -43.88
C ALA A 452 -1.28 -3.89 -43.58
N SER A 453 -2.17 -3.24 -42.82
CA SER A 453 -2.02 -1.84 -42.43
C SER A 453 -0.83 -1.65 -41.49
N CYS A 454 -0.60 -2.57 -40.54
CA CYS A 454 0.60 -2.55 -39.69
C CYS A 454 1.88 -2.79 -40.51
N GLY A 455 1.84 -3.70 -41.48
CA GLY A 455 2.97 -3.98 -42.37
C GLY A 455 3.33 -2.77 -43.24
N THR A 456 2.34 -2.08 -43.81
CA THR A 456 2.57 -0.83 -44.54
C THR A 456 3.10 0.25 -43.61
N LEU A 457 2.52 0.42 -42.40
CA LEU A 457 2.95 1.46 -41.46
C LEU A 457 4.38 1.23 -40.96
N LEU A 458 4.74 -0.02 -40.67
CA LEU A 458 6.11 -0.42 -40.33
C LEU A 458 7.07 -0.22 -41.50
N SER A 459 6.65 -0.51 -42.73
CA SER A 459 7.44 -0.25 -43.93
C SER A 459 7.65 1.25 -44.14
N THR A 460 6.63 2.10 -43.98
CA THR A 460 6.78 3.56 -44.10
C THR A 460 7.69 4.11 -43.01
N ILE A 461 7.57 3.62 -41.78
CA ILE A 461 8.46 4.00 -40.66
C ILE A 461 9.90 3.55 -40.94
N PHE A 462 10.12 2.32 -41.42
CA PHE A 462 11.46 1.85 -41.80
C PHE A 462 12.06 2.68 -42.93
N THR A 463 11.26 3.00 -43.95
CA THR A 463 11.68 3.85 -45.08
C THR A 463 12.06 5.25 -44.59
N PHE A 464 11.28 5.83 -43.67
CA PHE A 464 11.52 7.16 -43.11
C PHE A 464 12.71 7.22 -42.13
N VAL A 465 13.03 6.10 -41.47
CA VAL A 465 14.15 6.03 -40.50
C VAL A 465 15.48 5.67 -41.15
N TYR A 466 15.47 5.04 -42.33
CA TYR A 466 16.69 4.57 -43.01
C TYR A 466 17.06 5.33 -44.31
N LEU A 467 16.19 6.20 -44.83
CA LEU A 467 16.47 7.02 -46.03
C LEU A 467 16.63 8.54 -45.76
N ASP A 468 16.53 8.94 -44.49
CA ASP A 468 17.06 10.22 -43.95
C ASP A 468 18.28 9.90 -43.06
#